data_AF-A0A0F9VN21-F1
#
_entry.id   AF-A0A0F9VN21-F1
#
_cell.length_a   1.000
_cell.length_b   1.000
_cell.length_c   1.000
_cell.angle_alpha   90.00
_cell.angle_beta   90.00
_cell.angle_gamma   90.00
#
_symmetry.space_group_name_H-M   'P 1'
#
loop_
_entity.id
_entity.type
_entity.pdbx_description
1 polymer ?
#
loop_
_entity_poly.entity_id
_entity_poly.type
_entity_poly.pdbx_seq_one_letter_code
_entity_poly.pdbx_strand_id
1 'polypeptide(L)'
;MAKTFATIVDDIQSKLQDDGTLFTDAKVAEEIERVFREISQPSHIDPYIRRESFKLETRTGEATSDTANALVDATNAQFLSTDVDKVIYNTDDRTWAIVTAYVSASQLTLDRDAFPDGNENYEMFNKGCINNLQINIEDVTDYIGADHGVLQDAEHSPEFPLGTKRNVKVAGDILTVGIDFAPDDSADSDADIEVFVWFMVRHRVSQLTDLAGATTSAISAAATSVPVDGFSGTEIVAEGTEFKIAGVRGQYRVTAAVTLSSGAGTLVVSPPLEAAAAENDVVTVIGSTLTPKLEQIVVDLTAGRTGRSKAGNFINTVNVGGIGLFDRYRSLGNEIPAIMAALTKGVKPRSKRNWSKD
;
A
#
# COMPACT_ATOMS: atom_id res chain seq x y z
N MET A 1 17.17 -5.34 -15.40
CA MET A 1 16.52 -4.09 -14.94
C MET A 1 15.02 -4.32 -15.08
N ALA A 2 14.21 -3.83 -14.15
CA ALA A 2 12.75 -3.89 -14.28
C ALA A 2 12.30 -3.16 -15.55
N LYS A 3 11.33 -3.72 -16.28
CA LYS A 3 10.72 -3.07 -17.45
C LYS A 3 9.83 -1.92 -17.01
N THR A 4 9.85 -0.84 -17.78
CA THR A 4 8.90 0.28 -17.63
C THR A 4 7.52 -0.15 -18.13
N PHE A 5 6.48 0.58 -17.74
CA PHE A 5 5.13 0.34 -18.26
C PHE A 5 5.08 0.42 -19.78
N ALA A 6 5.74 1.43 -20.38
CA ALA A 6 5.82 1.59 -21.83
C ALA A 6 6.46 0.36 -22.51
N THR A 7 7.58 -0.15 -21.99
CA THR A 7 8.23 -1.35 -22.55
C THR A 7 7.35 -2.60 -22.42
N ILE A 8 6.57 -2.73 -21.33
CA ILE A 8 5.62 -3.84 -21.19
C ILE A 8 4.51 -3.74 -22.25
N VAL A 9 3.97 -2.55 -22.49
CA VAL A 9 2.97 -2.32 -23.55
C VAL A 9 3.53 -2.66 -24.93
N ASP A 10 4.74 -2.19 -25.24
CA ASP A 10 5.43 -2.47 -26.52
C ASP A 10 5.62 -3.98 -26.73
N ASP A 11 6.03 -4.71 -25.69
CA ASP A 11 6.21 -6.16 -25.75
C ASP A 11 4.88 -6.90 -26.01
N ILE A 12 3.79 -6.43 -25.40
CA ILE A 12 2.44 -6.97 -25.63
C ILE A 12 1.99 -6.71 -27.06
N GLN A 13 2.15 -5.49 -27.56
CA GLN A 13 1.80 -5.11 -28.93
C GLN A 13 2.62 -5.89 -29.97
N SER A 14 3.93 -6.05 -29.73
CA SER A 14 4.81 -6.88 -30.54
C SER A 14 4.34 -8.33 -30.61
N LYS A 15 3.88 -8.91 -29.49
CA LYS A 15 3.27 -10.26 -29.48
C LYS A 15 1.95 -10.34 -30.23
N LEU A 16 1.14 -9.28 -30.16
CA LEU A 16 -0.11 -9.16 -30.89
C LEU A 16 0.11 -8.87 -32.39
N GLN A 17 1.36 -8.54 -32.79
CA GLN A 17 1.73 -8.01 -34.11
C GLN A 17 0.89 -6.79 -34.50
N ASP A 18 0.66 -5.92 -33.54
CA ASP A 18 -0.09 -4.69 -33.72
C ASP A 18 0.83 -3.48 -33.59
N ASP A 19 0.61 -2.47 -34.41
CA ASP A 19 1.33 -1.19 -34.40
C ASP A 19 0.60 -0.14 -33.52
N GLY A 20 -0.26 -0.59 -32.62
CA GLY A 20 -1.07 0.24 -31.73
C GLY A 20 -2.43 0.67 -32.31
N THR A 21 -2.78 0.22 -33.53
CA THR A 21 -4.04 0.62 -34.18
C THR A 21 -5.24 -0.21 -33.74
N LEU A 22 -5.10 -1.54 -33.61
CA LEU A 22 -6.20 -2.42 -33.19
C LEU A 22 -6.28 -2.52 -31.66
N PHE A 23 -5.11 -2.60 -31.03
CA PHE A 23 -4.90 -2.72 -29.59
C PHE A 23 -4.18 -1.50 -29.05
N THR A 24 -4.89 -0.37 -29.13
CA THR A 24 -4.53 0.90 -28.50
C THR A 24 -4.03 0.70 -27.07
N ASP A 25 -3.01 1.45 -26.67
CA ASP A 25 -2.35 1.37 -25.35
C ASP A 25 -3.35 1.36 -24.19
N ALA A 26 -4.41 2.17 -24.26
CA ALA A 26 -5.45 2.23 -23.24
C ALA A 26 -6.14 0.87 -23.00
N LYS A 27 -6.43 0.11 -24.07
CA LYS A 27 -7.05 -1.22 -23.96
C LYS A 27 -6.07 -2.25 -23.41
N VAL A 28 -4.79 -2.13 -23.79
CA VAL A 28 -3.73 -3.00 -23.27
C VAL A 28 -3.55 -2.74 -21.77
N ALA A 29 -3.52 -1.47 -21.36
CA ALA A 29 -3.42 -1.05 -19.97
C ALA A 29 -4.55 -1.62 -19.09
N GLU A 30 -5.80 -1.56 -19.55
CA GLU A 30 -6.94 -2.16 -18.85
C GLU A 30 -6.76 -3.68 -18.63
N GLU A 31 -6.23 -4.40 -19.62
CA GLU A 31 -5.97 -5.84 -19.49
C GLU A 31 -4.75 -6.14 -18.61
N ILE A 32 -3.71 -5.28 -18.62
CA ILE A 32 -2.58 -5.38 -17.67
C ILE A 32 -3.09 -5.33 -16.23
N GLU A 33 -3.99 -4.39 -15.90
CA GLU A 33 -4.55 -4.28 -14.55
C GLU A 33 -5.32 -5.55 -14.13
N ARG A 34 -6.07 -6.15 -15.06
CA ARG A 34 -6.78 -7.42 -14.80
C ARG A 34 -5.80 -8.55 -14.54
N VAL A 35 -4.72 -8.59 -15.31
CA VAL A 35 -3.64 -9.57 -15.16
C VAL A 35 -2.92 -9.39 -13.82
N PHE A 36 -2.62 -8.16 -13.38
CA PHE A 36 -2.06 -7.91 -12.05
C PHE A 36 -2.96 -8.43 -10.93
N ARG A 37 -4.27 -8.17 -11.01
CA ARG A 37 -5.23 -8.73 -10.03
C ARG A 37 -5.23 -10.26 -10.01
N GLU A 38 -5.03 -10.88 -11.16
CA GLU A 38 -5.01 -12.34 -11.29
C GLU A 38 -3.70 -12.92 -10.75
N ILE A 39 -2.53 -12.47 -11.23
CA ILE A 39 -1.24 -13.05 -10.81
C ILE A 39 -0.93 -12.81 -9.33
N SER A 40 -1.49 -11.75 -8.73
CA SER A 40 -1.29 -11.46 -7.31
C SER A 40 -2.25 -12.23 -6.39
N GLN A 41 -3.17 -13.05 -6.90
CA GLN A 41 -4.04 -13.85 -6.04
C GLN A 41 -3.24 -14.79 -5.12
N PRO A 42 -3.70 -15.07 -3.89
CA PRO A 42 -2.95 -15.89 -2.92
C PRO A 42 -2.73 -17.34 -3.38
N SER A 43 -3.55 -17.82 -4.32
CA SER A 43 -3.41 -19.13 -4.96
C SER A 43 -2.24 -19.22 -5.95
N HIS A 44 -1.68 -18.09 -6.37
CA HIS A 44 -0.55 -18.02 -7.29
C HIS A 44 0.80 -17.90 -6.57
N ILE A 45 1.88 -18.12 -7.33
CA ILE A 45 3.21 -18.38 -6.78
C ILE A 45 3.79 -17.20 -5.99
N ASP A 46 3.42 -15.95 -6.28
CA ASP A 46 4.19 -14.79 -5.79
C ASP A 46 3.34 -13.50 -5.76
N PRO A 47 2.59 -13.19 -4.67
CA PRO A 47 2.07 -11.85 -4.47
C PRO A 47 3.20 -10.86 -4.16
N TYR A 48 2.98 -9.56 -4.36
CA TYR A 48 3.95 -8.58 -3.89
C TYR A 48 3.86 -8.47 -2.36
N ILE A 49 4.99 -8.60 -1.68
CA ILE A 49 5.06 -8.47 -0.22
C ILE A 49 5.56 -7.07 0.11
N ARG A 50 4.75 -6.31 0.84
CA ARG A 50 5.07 -4.97 1.32
C ARG A 50 5.10 -4.94 2.84
N ARG A 51 6.09 -4.26 3.42
CA ARG A 51 6.15 -3.99 4.85
C ARG A 51 5.69 -2.57 5.11
N GLU A 52 4.79 -2.39 6.08
CA GLU A 52 4.35 -1.09 6.57
C GLU A 52 4.57 -1.00 8.08
N SER A 53 4.71 0.22 8.60
CA SER A 53 4.83 0.47 10.03
C SER A 53 3.59 1.17 10.58
N PHE A 54 3.20 0.76 11.77
CA PHE A 54 2.09 1.32 12.54
C PHE A 54 2.60 1.65 13.93
N LYS A 55 1.91 2.55 14.64
CA LYS A 55 2.24 2.87 16.03
C LYS A 55 1.11 2.44 16.93
N LEU A 56 1.44 1.74 18.02
CA LEU A 56 0.53 1.55 19.13
C LEU A 56 0.31 2.91 19.81
N GLU A 57 -0.96 3.22 20.06
CA GLU A 57 -1.36 4.31 20.92
C GLU A 57 -1.64 3.75 22.31
N THR A 58 -0.87 4.26 23.27
CA THR A 58 -0.84 3.79 24.65
C THR A 58 -0.82 4.94 25.65
N ARG A 59 -1.02 6.21 25.20
CA ARG A 59 -1.03 7.37 26.08
C ARG A 59 -2.07 7.25 27.17
N THR A 60 -1.68 7.67 28.37
CA THR A 60 -2.56 7.72 29.54
C THR A 60 -2.58 9.12 30.16
N GLY A 61 -3.60 9.43 30.95
CA GLY A 61 -3.68 10.72 31.63
C GLY A 61 -4.87 10.82 32.59
N GLU A 62 -5.10 12.02 33.10
CA GLU A 62 -6.20 12.34 34.01
C GLU A 62 -6.93 13.57 33.47
N ALA A 63 -8.26 13.52 33.43
CA ALA A 63 -9.07 14.70 33.17
C ALA A 63 -8.83 15.73 34.29
N THR A 64 -8.86 17.00 33.95
CA THR A 64 -8.56 18.12 34.87
C THR A 64 -9.70 19.12 34.99
N SER A 65 -10.77 18.93 34.22
CA SER A 65 -12.00 19.72 34.31
C SER A 65 -13.17 18.96 33.71
N ASP A 66 -14.35 19.13 34.31
CA ASP A 66 -15.64 18.73 33.73
C ASP A 66 -15.96 19.71 32.60
N THR A 67 -16.06 19.19 31.39
CA THR A 67 -16.53 19.94 30.21
C THR A 67 -17.28 18.98 29.31
N ALA A 68 -18.59 19.22 29.18
CA ALA A 68 -19.48 18.36 28.41
C ALA A 68 -18.93 18.05 27.01
N ASN A 69 -18.86 16.75 26.70
CA ASN A 69 -18.35 16.23 25.43
C ASN A 69 -16.91 16.66 25.10
N ALA A 70 -16.06 16.80 26.12
CA ALA A 70 -14.65 17.11 25.95
C ALA A 70 -13.79 16.30 26.92
N LEU A 71 -12.52 16.14 26.57
CA LEU A 71 -11.47 15.74 27.50
C LEU A 71 -10.52 16.91 27.65
N VAL A 72 -10.32 17.37 28.89
CA VAL A 72 -9.37 18.43 29.23
C VAL A 72 -8.28 17.83 30.11
N ASP A 73 -7.05 17.72 29.60
CA ASP A 73 -5.86 17.33 30.36
C ASP A 73 -4.84 18.47 30.30
N ALA A 74 -4.99 19.41 31.24
CA ALA A 74 -4.09 20.54 31.39
C ALA A 74 -2.75 20.16 32.03
N THR A 75 -2.64 18.98 32.65
CA THR A 75 -1.44 18.53 33.35
C THR A 75 -0.41 18.02 32.36
N ASN A 76 -0.78 17.06 31.50
CA ASN A 76 0.14 16.47 30.54
C ASN A 76 0.23 17.30 29.25
N ALA A 77 -0.86 17.96 28.85
CA ALA A 77 -0.92 18.75 27.62
C ALA A 77 -0.34 18.02 26.40
N GLN A 78 -0.77 16.76 26.22
CA GLN A 78 -0.15 15.78 25.33
C GLN A 78 -0.89 15.55 24.01
N PHE A 79 -2.03 16.20 23.78
CA PHE A 79 -2.85 15.94 22.61
C PHE A 79 -2.27 16.56 21.33
N LEU A 80 -2.56 15.91 20.20
CA LEU A 80 -2.07 16.27 18.88
C LEU A 80 -3.24 16.42 17.90
N SER A 81 -3.05 17.20 16.84
CA SER A 81 -4.06 17.32 15.79
C SER A 81 -4.37 16.01 15.07
N THR A 82 -3.45 15.05 15.11
CA THR A 82 -3.59 13.69 14.58
C THR A 82 -4.38 12.74 15.48
N ASP A 83 -4.89 13.23 16.61
CA ASP A 83 -5.67 12.43 17.57
C ASP A 83 -7.14 12.31 17.22
N VAL A 84 -7.60 13.00 16.18
CA VAL A 84 -8.98 12.86 15.66
C VAL A 84 -9.23 11.39 15.26
N ASP A 85 -10.46 10.92 15.54
CA ASP A 85 -10.95 9.54 15.37
C ASP A 85 -10.33 8.49 16.31
N LYS A 86 -9.38 8.85 17.17
CA LYS A 86 -8.88 7.95 18.22
C LYS A 86 -9.94 7.71 19.29
N VAL A 87 -9.74 6.64 20.04
CA VAL A 87 -10.67 6.19 21.07
C VAL A 87 -10.10 6.55 22.44
N ILE A 88 -10.93 7.16 23.28
CA ILE A 88 -10.60 7.47 24.67
C ILE A 88 -11.46 6.58 25.57
N TYR A 89 -10.82 5.92 26.53
CA TYR A 89 -11.47 5.11 27.54
C TYR A 89 -11.28 5.73 28.92
N ASN A 90 -12.37 6.14 29.56
CA ASN A 90 -12.37 6.51 30.96
C ASN A 90 -12.29 5.22 31.81
N THR A 91 -11.22 5.07 32.56
CA THR A 91 -10.93 3.85 33.34
C THR A 91 -11.68 3.78 34.67
N ASP A 92 -12.09 4.93 35.21
CA ASP A 92 -12.83 5.01 36.47
C ASP A 92 -14.32 4.63 36.25
N ASP A 93 -14.96 5.24 35.25
CA ASP A 93 -16.39 5.01 34.93
C ASP A 93 -16.65 3.94 33.88
N ARG A 94 -15.59 3.47 33.20
CA ARG A 94 -15.64 2.47 32.12
C ARG A 94 -16.47 2.91 30.93
N THR A 95 -16.46 4.21 30.63
CA THR A 95 -17.09 4.81 29.47
C THR A 95 -16.07 5.03 28.36
N TRP A 96 -16.56 5.14 27.13
CA TRP A 96 -15.74 5.28 25.93
C TRP A 96 -16.26 6.43 25.09
N ALA A 97 -15.35 7.18 24.47
CA ALA A 97 -15.69 8.21 23.51
C ALA A 97 -14.71 8.22 22.34
N ILE A 98 -15.14 8.81 21.22
CA ILE A 98 -14.32 9.01 20.04
C ILE A 98 -13.95 10.49 19.96
N VAL A 99 -12.70 10.79 19.65
CA VAL A 99 -12.22 12.15 19.45
C VAL A 99 -12.78 12.70 18.13
N THR A 100 -13.59 13.75 18.19
CA THR A 100 -14.19 14.38 17.00
C THR A 100 -13.44 15.62 16.53
N ALA A 101 -12.67 16.27 17.41
CA ALA A 101 -11.85 17.42 17.05
C ALA A 101 -10.69 17.64 18.03
N TYR A 102 -9.56 18.10 17.50
CA TYR A 102 -8.46 18.66 18.28
C TYR A 102 -8.70 20.15 18.51
N VAL A 103 -8.65 20.59 19.77
CA VAL A 103 -8.77 22.02 20.13
C VAL A 103 -7.41 22.59 20.48
N SER A 104 -6.68 21.90 21.36
CA SER A 104 -5.33 22.27 21.79
C SER A 104 -4.62 21.06 22.38
N ALA A 105 -3.34 21.23 22.72
CA ALA A 105 -2.55 20.18 23.37
C ALA A 105 -3.17 19.70 24.70
N SER A 106 -4.02 20.50 25.34
CA SER A 106 -4.71 20.16 26.59
C SER A 106 -6.19 19.84 26.42
N GLN A 107 -6.75 19.92 25.21
CA GLN A 107 -8.18 19.71 25.02
C GLN A 107 -8.55 19.03 23.70
N LEU A 108 -9.40 18.03 23.82
CA LEU A 108 -10.09 17.34 22.74
C LEU A 108 -11.61 17.52 22.85
N THR A 109 -12.30 17.54 21.72
CA THR A 109 -13.76 17.37 21.65
C THR A 109 -14.07 15.89 21.40
N LEU A 110 -15.09 15.38 22.09
CA LEU A 110 -15.51 13.99 22.07
C LEU A 110 -16.92 13.85 21.47
N ASP A 111 -17.25 12.67 20.95
CA ASP A 111 -18.59 12.36 20.40
C ASP A 111 -19.69 12.30 21.46
N ARG A 112 -19.30 12.17 22.73
CA ARG A 112 -20.17 12.14 23.90
C ARG A 112 -19.42 12.57 25.15
N ASP A 113 -20.20 12.83 26.19
CA ASP A 113 -19.69 13.12 27.51
C ASP A 113 -19.26 11.83 28.22
N ALA A 114 -17.94 11.62 28.31
CA ALA A 114 -17.35 10.45 28.96
C ALA A 114 -16.60 10.78 30.26
N PHE A 115 -16.47 12.07 30.59
CA PHE A 115 -15.71 12.59 31.74
C PHE A 115 -16.57 13.58 32.55
N PRO A 116 -17.70 13.14 33.13
CA PRO A 116 -18.64 14.02 33.84
C PRO A 116 -18.11 14.60 35.15
N ASP A 117 -17.09 13.99 35.77
CA ASP A 117 -16.53 14.46 37.05
C ASP A 117 -15.30 15.37 36.84
N GLY A 118 -14.60 15.23 35.71
CA GLY A 118 -13.49 16.09 35.33
C GLY A 118 -12.18 15.82 36.07
N ASN A 119 -12.07 14.64 36.68
CA ASN A 119 -10.91 14.18 37.46
C ASN A 119 -10.67 12.67 37.27
N GLU A 120 -11.18 12.10 36.19
CA GLU A 120 -11.10 10.67 35.90
C GLU A 120 -9.87 10.32 35.06
N ASN A 121 -9.30 9.15 35.32
CA ASN A 121 -8.18 8.60 34.58
C ASN A 121 -8.61 8.03 33.23
N TYR A 122 -7.78 8.19 32.22
CA TYR A 122 -8.05 7.69 30.88
C TYR A 122 -6.88 6.96 30.22
N GLU A 123 -7.25 6.10 29.28
CA GLU A 123 -6.37 5.47 28.30
C GLU A 123 -6.79 5.89 26.89
N MET A 124 -5.82 6.09 26.01
CA MET A 124 -6.03 6.43 24.62
C MET A 124 -5.62 5.28 23.72
N PHE A 125 -6.40 5.01 22.67
CA PHE A 125 -6.13 3.95 21.70
C PHE A 125 -6.27 4.42 20.26
N ASN A 126 -5.69 3.65 19.33
CA ASN A 126 -5.82 3.91 17.90
C ASN A 126 -7.29 3.90 17.46
N LYS A 127 -7.57 4.55 16.33
CA LYS A 127 -8.91 4.60 15.74
C LYS A 127 -9.54 3.21 15.65
N GLY A 128 -10.76 3.06 16.16
CA GLY A 128 -11.51 1.80 16.15
C GLY A 128 -10.97 0.68 17.05
N CYS A 129 -9.91 0.93 17.83
CA CYS A 129 -9.32 -0.03 18.75
C CYS A 129 -9.97 0.04 20.14
N ILE A 130 -9.87 -1.05 20.90
CA ILE A 130 -10.44 -1.20 22.25
C ILE A 130 -9.39 -1.58 23.30
N ASN A 131 -8.10 -1.58 22.96
CA ASN A 131 -6.99 -1.74 23.88
C ASN A 131 -5.69 -1.28 23.22
N ASN A 132 -4.64 -1.18 24.03
CA ASN A 132 -3.30 -0.74 23.66
C ASN A 132 -2.44 -1.78 22.92
N LEU A 133 -3.01 -2.94 22.58
CA LEU A 133 -2.34 -3.99 21.79
C LEU A 133 -2.86 -4.03 20.34
N GLN A 134 -3.70 -3.06 19.97
CA GLN A 134 -4.39 -3.03 18.71
C GLN A 134 -3.92 -1.87 17.84
N ILE A 135 -3.76 -2.16 16.55
CA ILE A 135 -3.54 -1.15 15.51
C ILE A 135 -4.66 -1.26 14.48
N ASN A 136 -4.95 -0.12 13.86
CA ASN A 136 -5.86 -0.03 12.74
C ASN A 136 -5.06 -0.08 11.43
N ILE A 137 -5.46 -0.97 10.54
CA ILE A 137 -4.81 -1.24 9.25
C ILE A 137 -5.71 -0.89 8.05
N GLU A 138 -6.77 -0.10 8.25
CA GLU A 138 -7.75 0.28 7.20
C GLU A 138 -7.12 1.00 6.00
N ASP A 139 -6.01 1.71 6.22
CA ASP A 139 -5.29 2.46 5.18
C ASP A 139 -4.64 1.54 4.13
N VAL A 140 -4.50 0.25 4.43
CA VAL A 140 -4.03 -0.75 3.49
C VAL A 140 -5.20 -1.26 2.66
N THR A 141 -5.56 -0.53 1.61
CA THR A 141 -6.74 -0.83 0.78
C THR A 141 -6.47 -1.77 -0.40
N ASP A 142 -5.20 -1.99 -0.75
CA ASP A 142 -4.76 -2.77 -1.91
C ASP A 142 -4.31 -4.20 -1.57
N TYR A 143 -4.63 -4.65 -0.36
CA TYR A 143 -4.33 -5.99 0.12
C TYR A 143 -4.99 -7.09 -0.70
N ILE A 144 -4.48 -8.31 -0.52
CA ILE A 144 -5.01 -9.50 -1.14
C ILE A 144 -5.03 -10.64 -0.13
N GLY A 145 -6.14 -11.37 -0.09
CA GLY A 145 -6.29 -12.58 0.71
C GLY A 145 -7.14 -12.37 1.95
N ALA A 146 -7.13 -13.39 2.82
CA ALA A 146 -7.77 -13.31 4.12
C ALA A 146 -6.99 -12.39 5.06
N ASP A 147 -7.60 -12.01 6.18
CA ASP A 147 -6.93 -11.27 7.27
C ASP A 147 -6.24 -9.99 6.80
N HIS A 148 -6.90 -9.21 5.93
CA HIS A 148 -6.33 -8.01 5.32
C HIS A 148 -4.99 -8.24 4.59
N GLY A 149 -4.74 -9.46 4.12
CA GLY A 149 -3.48 -9.84 3.46
C GLY A 149 -2.28 -9.90 4.39
N VAL A 150 -2.48 -9.86 5.72
CA VAL A 150 -1.40 -9.92 6.71
C VAL A 150 -0.72 -11.29 6.66
N LEU A 151 0.60 -11.29 6.49
CA LEU A 151 1.41 -12.50 6.49
C LEU A 151 1.79 -12.92 7.92
N GLN A 152 1.70 -14.22 8.18
CA GLN A 152 2.12 -14.86 9.43
C GLN A 152 2.88 -16.15 9.11
N ASP A 153 4.00 -16.02 8.41
CA ASP A 153 4.90 -17.13 8.05
C ASP A 153 6.29 -16.98 8.68
N ALA A 154 7.14 -18.00 8.48
CA ALA A 154 8.46 -18.07 9.09
C ALA A 154 9.39 -16.92 8.68
N GLU A 155 9.20 -16.33 7.50
CA GLU A 155 9.99 -15.21 6.98
C GLU A 155 9.30 -13.87 7.26
N HIS A 156 7.99 -13.80 7.05
CA HIS A 156 7.15 -12.62 7.15
C HIS A 156 6.08 -12.82 8.23
N SER A 157 6.33 -12.31 9.43
CA SER A 157 5.34 -12.22 10.52
C SER A 157 5.47 -10.85 11.16
N PRO A 158 4.40 -10.26 11.70
CA PRO A 158 4.47 -8.94 12.31
C PRO A 158 5.52 -8.91 13.42
N GLU A 159 6.22 -7.79 13.54
CA GLU A 159 7.32 -7.62 14.49
C GLU A 159 7.02 -6.49 15.48
N PHE A 160 7.21 -6.80 16.75
CA PHE A 160 7.11 -5.85 17.86
C PHE A 160 7.82 -6.40 19.12
N PRO A 161 8.85 -5.74 19.67
CA PRO A 161 9.60 -4.67 19.04
C PRO A 161 10.31 -5.17 17.77
N LEU A 162 10.93 -4.26 17.02
CA LEU A 162 11.64 -4.59 15.77
C LEU A 162 12.57 -5.82 15.95
N GLY A 163 12.50 -6.77 15.03
CA GLY A 163 13.27 -8.01 15.08
C GLY A 163 12.68 -9.11 15.96
N THR A 164 11.60 -8.84 16.70
CA THR A 164 10.87 -9.83 17.49
C THR A 164 9.52 -10.14 16.84
N LYS A 165 9.43 -11.29 16.17
CA LYS A 165 8.20 -11.77 15.53
C LYS A 165 7.11 -12.08 16.55
N ARG A 166 5.88 -11.70 16.23
CA ARG A 166 4.68 -11.90 17.08
C ARG A 166 3.59 -12.65 16.33
N ASN A 167 2.83 -13.40 17.10
CA ASN A 167 1.54 -13.90 16.63
C ASN A 167 0.57 -12.72 16.59
N VAL A 168 -0.34 -12.71 15.61
CA VAL A 168 -1.35 -11.65 15.54
C VAL A 168 -2.72 -12.22 15.26
N LYS A 169 -3.75 -11.45 15.63
CA LYS A 169 -5.14 -11.72 15.27
C LYS A 169 -5.70 -10.54 14.52
N VAL A 170 -6.21 -10.78 13.31
CA VAL A 170 -6.88 -9.77 12.51
C VAL A 170 -8.39 -9.95 12.62
N ALA A 171 -9.11 -8.87 12.87
CA ALA A 171 -10.57 -8.85 12.95
C ALA A 171 -11.09 -7.57 12.29
N GLY A 172 -11.62 -7.68 11.07
CA GLY A 172 -11.90 -6.50 10.24
C GLY A 172 -10.61 -5.72 9.99
N ASP A 173 -10.66 -4.40 10.19
CA ASP A 173 -9.52 -3.48 10.01
C ASP A 173 -8.60 -3.40 11.24
N ILE A 174 -8.82 -4.23 12.26
CA ILE A 174 -8.06 -4.20 13.51
C ILE A 174 -7.13 -5.40 13.59
N LEU A 175 -5.83 -5.14 13.80
CA LEU A 175 -4.83 -6.15 14.09
C LEU A 175 -4.46 -6.07 15.57
N THR A 176 -4.61 -7.18 16.29
CA THR A 176 -4.17 -7.33 17.69
C THR A 176 -2.83 -8.04 17.75
N VAL A 177 -1.83 -7.39 18.34
CA VAL A 177 -0.49 -7.93 18.55
C VAL A 177 -0.50 -8.88 19.75
N GLY A 178 -0.03 -10.11 19.56
CA GLY A 178 0.04 -11.13 20.60
C GLY A 178 1.26 -10.94 21.50
N ILE A 179 1.16 -10.02 22.45
CA ILE A 179 2.12 -9.82 23.55
C ILE A 179 1.44 -9.98 24.92
N ASP A 180 2.24 -10.32 25.93
CA ASP A 180 1.83 -10.55 27.31
C ASP A 180 2.33 -9.49 28.30
N PHE A 181 2.87 -8.39 27.77
CA PHE A 181 3.35 -7.23 28.53
C PHE A 181 2.67 -5.95 28.04
N ALA A 182 2.65 -4.93 28.91
CA ALA A 182 2.17 -3.60 28.54
C ALA A 182 3.25 -2.90 27.68
N PRO A 183 2.91 -2.37 26.49
CA PRO A 183 3.81 -1.52 25.72
C PRO A 183 4.19 -0.26 26.50
N ASP A 184 5.26 0.40 26.07
CA ASP A 184 5.66 1.71 26.58
C ASP A 184 4.57 2.76 26.33
N ASP A 185 4.55 3.84 27.11
CA ASP A 185 3.63 4.97 26.90
C ASP A 185 4.06 5.74 25.65
N SER A 186 3.16 5.90 24.67
CA SER A 186 3.45 6.56 23.41
C SER A 186 3.66 8.08 23.51
N ALA A 187 3.49 8.69 24.69
CA ALA A 187 3.98 10.04 24.97
C ALA A 187 5.50 10.09 25.14
N ASP A 188 6.14 8.98 25.53
CA ASP A 188 7.58 8.95 25.77
C ASP A 188 8.36 9.01 24.45
N SER A 189 9.40 9.84 24.44
CA SER A 189 10.19 10.08 23.22
C SER A 189 11.01 8.87 22.74
N ASP A 190 11.27 7.92 23.64
CA ASP A 190 12.02 6.69 23.42
C ASP A 190 11.14 5.42 23.48
N ALA A 191 9.81 5.58 23.46
CA ALA A 191 8.86 4.48 23.51
C ALA A 191 9.01 3.51 22.33
N ASP A 192 9.09 2.21 22.62
CA ASP A 192 9.10 1.16 21.60
C ASP A 192 7.66 0.76 21.25
N ILE A 193 7.05 1.56 20.37
CA ILE A 193 5.62 1.44 19.99
C ILE A 193 5.40 1.11 18.51
N GLU A 194 6.46 0.92 17.74
CA GLU A 194 6.39 0.71 16.29
C GLU A 194 6.18 -0.78 15.97
N VAL A 195 5.07 -1.09 15.32
CA VAL A 195 4.69 -2.43 14.85
C VAL A 195 4.92 -2.51 13.35
N PHE A 196 5.75 -3.45 12.93
CA PHE A 196 5.97 -3.72 11.51
C PHE A 196 5.05 -4.84 11.05
N VAL A 197 4.31 -4.62 9.97
CA VAL A 197 3.35 -5.58 9.43
C VAL A 197 3.66 -5.83 7.96
N TRP A 198 3.63 -7.10 7.56
CA TRP A 198 3.83 -7.52 6.17
C TRP A 198 2.49 -7.85 5.52
N PHE A 199 2.23 -7.25 4.38
CA PHE A 199 1.01 -7.41 3.60
C PHE A 199 1.30 -8.05 2.26
N MET A 200 0.44 -8.97 1.85
CA MET A 200 0.27 -9.37 0.47
C MET A 200 -0.55 -8.31 -0.26
N VAL A 201 0.05 -7.68 -1.26
CA VAL A 201 -0.58 -6.63 -2.06
C VAL A 201 -0.44 -6.91 -3.55
N ARG A 202 -1.13 -6.14 -4.37
CA ARG A 202 -1.08 -6.28 -5.84
C ARG A 202 0.25 -5.83 -6.39
N HIS A 203 0.69 -6.52 -7.44
CA HIS A 203 1.78 -6.02 -8.27
C HIS A 203 1.35 -4.75 -9.01
N ARG A 204 2.34 -3.88 -9.21
CA ARG A 204 2.25 -2.59 -9.88
C ARG A 204 3.48 -2.33 -10.75
N VAL A 205 3.29 -1.50 -11.75
CA VAL A 205 4.32 -0.92 -12.62
C VAL A 205 4.03 0.57 -12.74
N SER A 206 5.04 1.40 -12.48
CA SER A 206 4.95 2.86 -12.58
C SER A 206 4.81 3.29 -14.04
N GLN A 207 3.95 4.28 -14.28
CA GLN A 207 3.80 4.94 -15.58
C GLN A 207 4.73 6.14 -15.76
N LEU A 208 5.45 6.54 -14.71
CA LEU A 208 6.39 7.65 -14.79
C LEU A 208 7.55 7.30 -15.72
N THR A 209 7.96 8.26 -16.54
CA THR A 209 9.13 8.12 -17.42
C THR A 209 10.42 8.31 -16.64
N ASP A 210 10.43 9.26 -15.68
CA ASP A 210 11.52 9.44 -14.74
C ASP A 210 11.22 8.71 -13.43
N LEU A 211 12.11 7.80 -13.05
CA LEU A 211 12.01 7.07 -11.77
C LEU A 211 12.78 7.75 -10.64
N ALA A 212 13.26 8.98 -10.85
CA ALA A 212 13.98 9.74 -9.84
C ALA A 212 13.63 11.23 -9.91
N GLY A 213 13.49 11.84 -8.74
CA GLY A 213 13.39 13.27 -8.51
C GLY A 213 14.14 13.64 -7.23
N ALA A 214 13.83 14.79 -6.63
CA ALA A 214 14.39 15.22 -5.37
C ALA A 214 13.34 15.93 -4.50
N THR A 215 13.57 16.00 -3.19
CA THR A 215 12.75 16.80 -2.28
C THR A 215 13.08 18.29 -2.41
N THR A 216 12.08 19.17 -2.49
CA THR A 216 12.32 20.62 -2.70
C THR A 216 12.64 21.40 -1.43
N SER A 217 12.49 20.79 -0.26
CA SER A 217 12.74 21.40 1.05
C SER A 217 13.03 20.32 2.08
N ALA A 218 13.61 20.71 3.22
CA ALA A 218 13.69 19.81 4.37
C ALA A 218 12.28 19.41 4.86
N ILE A 219 12.14 18.14 5.25
CA ILE A 219 10.87 17.53 5.67
C ILE A 219 11.08 16.94 7.06
N SER A 220 10.17 17.19 8.00
CA SER A 220 10.25 16.62 9.34
C SER A 220 9.90 15.12 9.36
N ALA A 221 10.34 14.42 10.40
CA ALA A 221 9.77 13.12 10.74
C ALA A 221 8.25 13.26 10.96
N ALA A 222 7.52 12.16 10.79
CA ALA A 222 6.07 12.06 10.82
C ALA A 222 5.31 12.91 9.78
N ALA A 223 6.00 13.52 8.81
CA ALA A 223 5.34 14.23 7.73
C ALA A 223 4.58 13.26 6.80
N THR A 224 3.38 13.67 6.37
CA THR A 224 2.54 12.96 5.40
C THR A 224 2.51 13.64 4.03
N SER A 225 3.30 14.69 3.85
CA SER A 225 3.42 15.45 2.60
C SER A 225 4.89 15.61 2.22
N VAL A 226 5.24 15.20 1.01
CA VAL A 226 6.60 15.24 0.48
C VAL A 226 6.61 16.13 -0.76
N PRO A 227 7.08 17.39 -0.67
CA PRO A 227 7.23 18.24 -1.83
C PRO A 227 8.42 17.77 -2.66
N VAL A 228 8.21 17.57 -3.96
CA VAL A 228 9.18 16.99 -4.89
C VAL A 228 9.34 17.84 -6.14
N ASP A 229 10.52 17.77 -6.75
CA ASP A 229 10.83 18.27 -8.09
C ASP A 229 11.77 17.30 -8.84
N GLY A 230 12.22 17.72 -10.03
CA GLY A 230 13.22 17.00 -10.79
C GLY A 230 12.71 15.80 -11.61
N PHE A 231 11.41 15.48 -11.55
CA PHE A 231 10.79 14.54 -12.49
C PHE A 231 10.65 15.20 -13.89
N SER A 232 10.52 14.41 -14.95
CA SER A 232 10.35 14.99 -16.29
C SER A 232 8.91 15.40 -16.55
N GLY A 233 8.73 16.63 -17.05
CA GLY A 233 7.49 17.08 -17.69
C GLY A 233 6.24 17.14 -16.79
N THR A 234 5.09 16.96 -17.41
CA THR A 234 3.78 16.90 -16.73
C THR A 234 3.35 15.45 -16.67
N GLU A 235 3.57 14.83 -15.53
CA GLU A 235 3.23 13.43 -15.28
C GLU A 235 2.23 13.31 -14.14
N ILE A 236 1.47 12.21 -14.13
CA ILE A 236 0.58 11.89 -13.03
C ILE A 236 1.26 10.80 -12.20
N VAL A 237 1.63 11.13 -10.97
CA VAL A 237 2.02 10.15 -9.97
C VAL A 237 0.74 9.52 -9.44
N ALA A 238 0.43 8.31 -9.89
CA ALA A 238 -0.81 7.64 -9.53
C ALA A 238 -0.85 7.28 -8.04
N GLU A 239 -2.05 7.18 -7.50
CA GLU A 239 -2.28 6.63 -6.16
C GLU A 239 -1.67 5.21 -6.05
N GLY A 240 -1.00 4.99 -4.93
CA GLY A 240 -0.31 3.76 -4.61
C GLY A 240 1.04 3.60 -5.31
N THR A 241 1.57 4.64 -5.97
CA THR A 241 2.96 4.65 -6.44
C THR A 241 3.90 4.59 -5.24
N GLU A 242 4.87 3.68 -5.30
CA GLU A 242 5.80 3.45 -4.21
C GLU A 242 7.17 4.07 -4.52
N PHE A 243 7.82 4.62 -3.50
CA PHE A 243 9.10 5.28 -3.64
C PHE A 243 9.93 5.21 -2.36
N LYS A 244 11.20 5.61 -2.47
CA LYS A 244 12.13 5.76 -1.35
C LYS A 244 12.78 7.14 -1.40
N ILE A 245 13.16 7.67 -0.25
CA ILE A 245 13.92 8.92 -0.13
C ILE A 245 15.32 8.55 0.33
N ALA A 246 16.35 9.06 -0.33
CA ALA A 246 17.73 8.86 0.07
C ALA A 246 17.94 9.35 1.51
N GLY A 247 18.69 8.60 2.32
CA GLY A 247 18.93 8.95 3.72
C GLY A 247 17.77 8.68 4.68
N VAL A 248 16.55 8.47 4.18
CA VAL A 248 15.38 8.12 5.00
C VAL A 248 15.13 6.61 4.95
N ARG A 249 14.93 5.99 6.11
CA ARG A 249 14.54 4.58 6.19
C ARG A 249 13.06 4.44 5.80
N GLY A 250 12.72 3.31 5.19
CA GLY A 250 11.34 2.97 4.84
C GLY A 250 11.07 2.97 3.33
N GLN A 251 9.84 2.60 3.00
CA GLN A 251 9.29 2.65 1.67
C GLN A 251 7.91 3.29 1.78
N TYR A 252 7.69 4.31 0.96
CA TYR A 252 6.53 5.18 1.06
C TYR A 252 5.63 4.98 -0.13
N ARG A 253 4.34 5.24 0.07
CA ARG A 253 3.31 5.09 -0.94
C ARG A 253 2.53 6.39 -1.06
N VAL A 254 2.27 6.80 -2.29
CA VAL A 254 1.38 7.94 -2.58
C VAL A 254 -0.07 7.56 -2.26
N THR A 255 -0.79 8.34 -1.45
CA THR A 255 -2.16 8.04 -1.02
C THR A 255 -3.24 8.69 -1.88
N ALA A 256 -2.87 9.63 -2.74
CA ALA A 256 -3.77 10.26 -3.71
C ALA A 256 -3.01 10.62 -4.98
N ALA A 257 -3.63 10.48 -6.15
CA ALA A 257 -2.98 10.82 -7.41
C ALA A 257 -2.59 12.31 -7.46
N VAL A 258 -1.37 12.60 -7.94
CA VAL A 258 -0.82 13.97 -8.04
C VAL A 258 -0.41 14.25 -9.47
N THR A 259 -0.86 15.37 -10.02
CA THR A 259 -0.36 15.88 -11.31
C THR A 259 0.84 16.78 -11.05
N LEU A 260 2.02 16.38 -11.53
CA LEU A 260 3.23 17.18 -11.49
C LEU A 260 3.16 18.27 -12.56
N SER A 261 3.58 19.48 -12.20
CA SER A 261 3.71 20.61 -13.12
C SER A 261 5.18 20.91 -13.32
N SER A 262 5.68 20.72 -14.55
CA SER A 262 7.10 20.89 -14.87
C SER A 262 8.03 20.07 -13.96
N GLY A 263 7.63 18.84 -13.63
CA GLY A 263 8.39 17.93 -12.78
C GLY A 263 8.21 18.11 -11.28
N ALA A 264 7.44 19.11 -10.85
CA ALA A 264 7.28 19.46 -9.45
C ALA A 264 5.85 19.26 -8.93
N GLY A 265 5.72 18.92 -7.65
CA GLY A 265 4.44 18.72 -6.97
C GLY A 265 4.60 18.36 -5.50
N THR A 266 3.50 18.00 -4.84
CA THR A 266 3.53 17.50 -3.46
C THR A 266 2.83 16.16 -3.39
N LEU A 267 3.59 15.14 -3.00
CA LEU A 267 3.07 13.79 -2.79
C LEU A 267 2.45 13.71 -1.41
N VAL A 268 1.22 13.21 -1.29
CA VAL A 268 0.63 12.81 -0.01
C VAL A 268 0.98 11.35 0.21
N VAL A 269 1.53 11.00 1.37
CA VAL A 269 2.26 9.74 1.57
C VAL A 269 1.79 8.97 2.80
N SER A 270 1.88 7.64 2.72
CA SER A 270 1.70 6.71 3.84
C SER A 270 2.74 5.57 3.75
N PRO A 271 3.29 5.10 4.88
CA PRO A 271 3.16 5.69 6.22
C PRO A 271 3.79 7.10 6.31
N PRO A 272 3.55 7.87 7.39
CA PRO A 272 4.29 9.10 7.64
C PRO A 272 5.81 8.86 7.67
N LEU A 273 6.63 9.85 7.33
CA LEU A 273 8.09 9.71 7.28
C LEU A 273 8.67 9.22 8.62
N GLU A 274 9.45 8.13 8.58
CA GLU A 274 10.09 7.58 9.78
C GLU A 274 11.14 8.56 10.36
N ALA A 275 11.82 9.31 9.50
CA ALA A 275 12.85 10.27 9.86
C ALA A 275 12.76 11.53 8.98
N ALA A 276 13.41 12.60 9.42
CA ALA A 276 13.50 13.82 8.63
C ALA A 276 14.29 13.58 7.32
N ALA A 277 13.86 14.22 6.25
CA ALA A 277 14.58 14.29 4.97
C ALA A 277 15.22 15.68 4.80
N ALA A 278 16.42 15.73 4.23
CA ALA A 278 17.07 16.98 3.87
C ALA A 278 16.55 17.50 2.53
N GLU A 279 16.72 18.79 2.29
CA GLU A 279 16.49 19.37 0.95
C GLU A 279 17.42 18.69 -0.08
N ASN A 280 16.91 18.45 -1.28
CA ASN A 280 17.56 17.74 -2.37
C ASN A 280 17.87 16.26 -2.12
N ASP A 281 17.29 15.62 -1.11
CA ASP A 281 17.36 14.17 -0.98
C ASP A 281 16.67 13.51 -2.18
N VAL A 282 17.34 12.51 -2.77
CA VAL A 282 16.88 11.84 -3.98
C VAL A 282 15.64 11.01 -3.69
N VAL A 283 14.56 11.27 -4.42
CA VAL A 283 13.31 10.50 -4.38
C VAL A 283 13.35 9.49 -5.51
N THR A 284 13.41 8.19 -5.20
CA THR A 284 13.45 7.12 -6.20
C THR A 284 12.14 6.35 -6.22
N VAL A 285 11.42 6.39 -7.34
CA VAL A 285 10.18 5.65 -7.57
C VAL A 285 10.49 4.20 -7.94
N ILE A 286 9.72 3.28 -7.38
CA ILE A 286 9.79 1.86 -7.72
C ILE A 286 9.09 1.65 -9.06
N GLY A 287 9.89 1.48 -10.12
CA GLY A 287 9.37 1.36 -11.49
C GLY A 287 8.51 0.11 -11.73
N SER A 288 8.82 -1.01 -11.08
CA SER A 288 8.04 -2.25 -11.17
C SER A 288 8.27 -3.09 -9.93
N THR A 289 7.20 -3.73 -9.48
CA THR A 289 7.23 -4.76 -8.42
C THR A 289 7.34 -6.17 -9.01
N LEU A 290 7.38 -6.31 -10.34
CA LEU A 290 7.44 -7.59 -11.02
C LEU A 290 8.88 -8.14 -11.03
N THR A 291 9.01 -9.44 -10.82
CA THR A 291 10.25 -10.17 -11.13
C THR A 291 10.35 -10.39 -12.66
N PRO A 292 11.54 -10.64 -13.23
CA PRO A 292 11.69 -10.89 -14.67
C PRO A 292 10.79 -12.02 -15.19
N LYS A 293 10.54 -13.04 -14.36
CA LYS A 293 9.60 -14.13 -14.67
C LYS A 293 8.16 -13.63 -14.73
N LEU A 294 7.74 -12.81 -13.76
CA LEU A 294 6.39 -12.24 -13.74
C LEU A 294 6.17 -11.25 -14.87
N GLU A 295 7.17 -10.47 -15.26
CA GLU A 295 7.08 -9.57 -16.42
C GLU A 295 6.72 -10.33 -17.70
N GLN A 296 7.40 -11.44 -17.98
CA GLN A 296 7.11 -12.26 -19.14
C GLN A 296 5.69 -12.86 -19.08
N ILE A 297 5.29 -13.34 -17.91
CA ILE A 297 3.95 -13.89 -17.69
C ILE A 297 2.88 -12.83 -17.89
N VAL A 298 3.09 -11.60 -17.39
CA VAL A 298 2.18 -10.48 -17.59
C VAL A 298 2.01 -10.19 -19.07
N VAL A 299 3.13 -10.10 -19.79
CA VAL A 299 3.14 -9.88 -21.24
C VAL A 299 2.38 -10.98 -21.99
N ASP A 300 2.66 -12.26 -21.70
CA ASP A 300 2.01 -13.40 -22.36
C ASP A 300 0.51 -13.48 -22.05
N LEU A 301 0.14 -13.33 -20.78
CA LEU A 301 -1.24 -13.43 -20.33
C LEU A 301 -2.09 -12.26 -20.85
N THR A 302 -1.53 -11.06 -20.82
CA THR A 302 -2.20 -9.86 -21.36
C THR A 302 -2.38 -10.00 -22.87
N ALA A 303 -1.34 -10.36 -23.62
CA ALA A 303 -1.45 -10.59 -25.06
C ALA A 303 -2.48 -11.68 -25.40
N GLY A 304 -2.49 -12.80 -24.66
CA GLY A 304 -3.48 -13.86 -24.84
C GLY A 304 -4.91 -13.43 -24.60
N ARG A 305 -5.17 -12.69 -23.52
CA ARG A 305 -6.51 -12.16 -23.18
C ARG A 305 -6.97 -11.13 -24.20
N THR A 306 -6.11 -10.18 -24.52
CA THR A 306 -6.36 -9.12 -25.49
C THR A 306 -6.65 -9.69 -26.88
N GLY A 307 -5.84 -10.65 -27.35
CA GLY A 307 -6.07 -11.34 -28.62
C GLY A 307 -7.39 -12.12 -28.63
N ARG A 308 -7.70 -12.86 -27.57
CA ARG A 308 -8.96 -13.63 -27.44
C ARG A 308 -10.20 -12.73 -27.43
N SER A 309 -10.14 -11.59 -26.75
CA SER A 309 -11.24 -10.61 -26.66
C SER A 309 -11.68 -10.11 -28.04
N LYS A 310 -10.75 -10.03 -29.00
CA LYS A 310 -11.03 -9.56 -30.36
C LYS A 310 -11.20 -10.64 -31.42
N ALA A 311 -10.78 -11.89 -31.16
CA ALA A 311 -10.87 -12.98 -32.13
C ALA A 311 -12.28 -13.15 -32.74
N GLY A 312 -13.36 -12.97 -31.96
CA GLY A 312 -14.73 -13.05 -32.45
C GLY A 312 -15.16 -11.88 -33.35
N ASN A 313 -14.62 -10.68 -33.13
CA ASN A 313 -15.00 -9.47 -33.87
C ASN A 313 -14.33 -9.39 -35.25
N PHE A 314 -13.27 -10.17 -35.48
CA PHE A 314 -12.46 -10.14 -36.70
C PHE A 314 -12.76 -11.26 -37.69
N ILE A 315 -13.70 -12.15 -37.39
CA ILE A 315 -14.07 -13.28 -38.27
C ILE A 315 -14.54 -12.83 -39.66
N ASN A 316 -14.90 -11.55 -39.88
CA ASN A 316 -15.34 -11.06 -41.21
C ASN A 316 -15.00 -9.58 -41.53
N THR A 317 -14.21 -8.87 -40.72
CA THR A 317 -14.07 -7.39 -40.79
C THR A 317 -12.68 -6.87 -41.10
N VAL A 318 -11.64 -7.70 -41.08
CA VAL A 318 -10.25 -7.23 -41.19
C VAL A 318 -9.60 -7.70 -42.48
N ASN A 319 -9.26 -6.74 -43.34
CA ASN A 319 -8.47 -6.92 -44.57
C ASN A 319 -6.96 -7.09 -44.27
N VAL A 320 -6.60 -7.13 -42.99
CA VAL A 320 -5.23 -7.09 -42.47
C VAL A 320 -4.93 -8.44 -41.78
N GLY A 321 -4.49 -9.43 -42.55
CA GLY A 321 -3.85 -10.65 -42.01
C GLY A 321 -4.52 -12.00 -42.27
N GLY A 322 -5.76 -12.05 -42.77
CA GLY A 322 -6.42 -13.31 -43.16
C GLY A 322 -6.56 -14.35 -42.03
N ILE A 323 -6.85 -15.61 -42.40
CA ILE A 323 -7.09 -16.75 -41.48
C ILE A 323 -5.93 -16.96 -40.48
N GLY A 324 -4.69 -16.70 -40.90
CA GLY A 324 -3.50 -16.92 -40.06
C GLY A 324 -3.45 -16.05 -38.80
N LEU A 325 -3.97 -14.82 -38.86
CA LEU A 325 -4.01 -13.93 -37.69
C LEU A 325 -5.04 -14.42 -36.65
N PHE A 326 -6.20 -14.88 -37.11
CA PHE A 326 -7.23 -15.45 -36.26
C PHE A 326 -6.75 -16.70 -35.51
N ASP A 327 -6.12 -17.64 -36.23
CA ASP A 327 -5.59 -18.86 -35.62
C ASP A 327 -4.52 -18.56 -34.57
N ARG A 328 -3.70 -17.51 -34.79
CA ARG A 328 -2.73 -17.04 -33.81
C ARG A 328 -3.40 -16.49 -32.55
N TYR A 329 -4.39 -15.61 -32.66
CA TYR A 329 -5.08 -15.08 -31.48
C TYR A 329 -5.78 -16.19 -30.69
N ARG A 330 -6.37 -17.16 -31.39
CA ARG A 330 -6.93 -18.36 -30.76
C ARG A 330 -5.84 -19.18 -30.06
N SER A 331 -4.67 -19.36 -30.69
CA SER A 331 -3.53 -20.05 -30.10
C SER A 331 -3.05 -19.37 -28.82
N LEU A 332 -2.85 -18.05 -28.84
CA LEU A 332 -2.44 -17.27 -27.66
C LEU A 332 -3.47 -17.40 -26.53
N GLY A 333 -4.77 -17.32 -26.86
CA GLY A 333 -5.84 -17.55 -25.89
C GLY A 333 -5.85 -18.98 -25.30
N ASN A 334 -5.42 -19.98 -26.06
CA ASN A 334 -5.30 -21.37 -25.60
C ASN A 334 -4.06 -21.61 -24.72
N GLU A 335 -3.07 -20.71 -24.73
CA GLU A 335 -1.89 -20.79 -23.86
C GLU A 335 -2.19 -20.31 -22.42
N ILE A 336 -3.23 -19.49 -22.24
CA ILE A 336 -3.64 -18.93 -20.94
C ILE A 336 -3.75 -20.00 -19.85
N PRO A 337 -4.48 -21.12 -20.02
CA PRO A 337 -4.60 -22.11 -18.95
C PRO A 337 -3.27 -22.76 -18.57
N ALA A 338 -2.34 -22.91 -19.52
CA ALA A 338 -1.02 -23.47 -19.26
C ALA A 338 -0.13 -22.50 -18.48
N ILE A 339 -0.20 -21.20 -18.81
CA ILE A 339 0.49 -20.13 -18.08
C ILE A 339 -0.06 -20.03 -16.65
N MET A 340 -1.39 -20.04 -16.49
CA MET A 340 -2.05 -20.03 -15.19
C MET A 340 -1.73 -21.28 -14.36
N ALA A 341 -1.68 -22.45 -14.98
CA ALA A 341 -1.25 -23.68 -14.30
C ALA A 341 0.21 -23.58 -13.83
N ALA A 342 1.09 -22.95 -14.61
CA ALA A 342 2.48 -22.71 -14.22
C ALA A 342 2.62 -21.66 -13.10
N LEU A 343 1.59 -20.83 -12.88
CA LEU A 343 1.49 -19.86 -11.80
C LEU A 343 0.90 -20.42 -10.51
N THR A 344 0.22 -21.57 -10.53
CA THR A 344 -0.46 -22.11 -9.35
C THR A 344 0.53 -22.88 -8.47
N LYS A 345 0.58 -22.55 -7.17
CA LYS A 345 1.49 -23.18 -6.19
C LYS A 345 1.17 -24.69 -6.09
N GLY A 346 2.02 -25.54 -6.66
CA GLY A 346 1.90 -27.02 -6.55
C GLY A 346 1.85 -27.81 -7.86
N VAL A 347 1.71 -27.17 -9.03
CA VAL A 347 1.84 -27.88 -10.31
C VAL A 347 3.30 -27.86 -10.74
N LYS A 348 4.02 -28.98 -10.60
CA LYS A 348 5.31 -29.16 -11.28
C LYS A 348 5.08 -28.84 -12.76
N PRO A 349 5.78 -27.84 -13.35
CA PRO A 349 5.52 -27.44 -14.72
C PRO A 349 5.68 -28.65 -15.63
N ARG A 350 4.57 -29.12 -16.21
CA ARG A 350 4.60 -30.06 -17.34
C ARG A 350 4.89 -29.27 -18.60
N SER A 351 6.07 -28.68 -18.72
CA SER A 351 6.50 -28.13 -19.99
C SER A 351 7.91 -28.61 -20.32
N LYS A 352 8.08 -29.07 -21.55
CA LYS A 352 9.39 -29.38 -22.17
C LYS A 352 10.18 -28.10 -22.52
N ARG A 353 9.74 -26.93 -22.07
CA ARG A 353 10.39 -25.65 -22.36
C ARG A 353 11.47 -25.40 -21.30
N ASN A 354 12.72 -25.54 -21.71
CA ASN A 354 13.85 -25.03 -20.95
C ASN A 354 13.85 -23.51 -21.11
N TRP A 355 13.66 -22.80 -20.01
CA TRP A 355 13.83 -21.35 -19.96
C TRP A 355 15.32 -21.05 -19.80
N SER A 356 15.87 -20.14 -20.63
CA SER A 356 17.24 -19.67 -20.47
C SER A 356 17.37 -18.90 -19.17
N LYS A 357 18.45 -19.16 -18.44
CA LYS A 357 18.87 -18.34 -17.30
C LYS A 357 19.86 -17.32 -17.84
N ASP A 358 19.37 -16.19 -18.32
CA ASP A 358 20.20 -15.02 -18.58
C ASP A 358 19.66 -13.82 -17.80
#